data_AF-X6LHX3-F1
#
_entry.id   AF-X6LHX3-F1
#
_cell.length_a   1.000
_cell.length_b   1.000
_cell.length_c   1.000
_cell.angle_alpha   90.00
_cell.angle_beta   90.00
_cell.angle_gamma   90.00
#
_symmetry.space_group_name_H-M   'P 1'
#
loop_
_entity.id
_entity.type
_entity.pdbx_description
1 polymer ?
#
loop_
_entity_poly.entity_id
_entity_poly.type
_entity_poly.pdbx_seq_one_letter_code
_entity_poly.pdbx_strand_id
1 'polypeptide(L)'
;KFCEDCDIVQFKNALIKASYTHPKLLLEKTQSELDDIGKSVGMRLEYLCKFKAVVLERQQKIEFEQWCQNNGFGKFSQMLMKHGIKSKHELVSKSDSELDELCKKCLIRLGFARSFRTAVQELKEKSEDNKGQKEKESETDVTIEVESISTNKDEEEELQREKLELK
;
A
#
# COMPACT_ATOMS: atom_id res chain seq x y z
N LYS A 1 -17.16 -12.51 -14.10
CA LYS A 1 -16.21 -13.06 -13.12
C LYS A 1 -15.64 -12.02 -12.15
N PHE A 2 -14.69 -11.14 -12.50
CA PHE A 2 -14.14 -10.18 -11.49
C PHE A 2 -15.22 -9.37 -10.75
N CYS A 3 -16.15 -8.73 -11.48
CA CYS A 3 -17.23 -7.97 -10.83
C CYS A 3 -18.23 -8.86 -10.07
N GLU A 4 -18.35 -10.15 -10.40
CA GLU A 4 -19.18 -11.10 -9.64
C GLU A 4 -18.49 -11.46 -8.32
N ASP A 5 -17.20 -11.79 -8.38
CA ASP A 5 -16.38 -12.09 -7.20
C ASP A 5 -16.33 -10.90 -6.22
N CYS A 6 -16.48 -9.68 -6.73
CA CYS A 6 -16.49 -8.43 -5.97
C CYS A 6 -17.90 -7.96 -5.55
N ASP A 7 -18.98 -8.66 -5.95
CA ASP A 7 -20.38 -8.23 -5.72
C ASP A 7 -20.68 -6.78 -6.20
N ILE A 8 -20.16 -6.44 -7.37
CA ILE A 8 -20.29 -5.11 -8.02
C ILE A 8 -20.73 -5.23 -9.48
N VAL A 9 -21.45 -6.30 -9.82
CA VAL A 9 -21.87 -6.61 -11.21
C VAL A 9 -22.63 -5.44 -11.85
N GLN A 10 -23.42 -4.71 -11.07
CA GLN A 10 -24.16 -3.51 -11.48
C GLN A 10 -23.26 -2.37 -11.98
N PHE A 11 -21.99 -2.31 -11.56
CA PHE A 11 -21.02 -1.29 -12.00
C PHE A 11 -20.18 -1.73 -13.21
N LYS A 12 -20.33 -2.98 -13.68
CA LYS A 12 -19.54 -3.55 -14.79
C LYS A 12 -19.53 -2.66 -16.04
N ASN A 13 -20.70 -2.21 -16.48
CA ASN A 13 -20.81 -1.39 -17.69
C ASN A 13 -20.18 -0.01 -17.51
N ALA A 14 -20.28 0.57 -16.31
CA ALA A 14 -19.67 1.86 -15.99
C ALA A 14 -18.13 1.75 -15.95
N LEU A 15 -17.60 0.67 -15.36
CA LEU A 15 -16.16 0.38 -15.39
C LEU A 15 -15.63 0.19 -16.82
N ILE A 16 -16.36 -0.53 -17.68
CA ILE A 16 -16.00 -0.68 -19.10
C ILE A 16 -16.02 0.66 -19.83
N LYS A 17 -17.04 1.50 -19.60
CA LYS A 17 -17.10 2.86 -20.17
C LYS A 17 -15.95 3.76 -19.70
N ALA A 18 -15.48 3.55 -18.48
CA ALA A 18 -14.29 4.21 -17.92
C ALA A 18 -12.97 3.53 -18.32
N SER A 19 -12.98 2.69 -19.37
CA SER A 19 -11.81 1.98 -19.92
C SER A 19 -11.18 0.91 -19.01
N TYR A 20 -11.85 0.50 -17.94
CA TYR A 20 -11.43 -0.62 -17.09
C TYR A 20 -12.00 -1.95 -17.61
N THR A 21 -11.57 -2.33 -18.82
CA THR A 21 -12.04 -3.53 -19.52
C THR A 21 -11.42 -4.83 -18.99
N HIS A 22 -10.25 -4.73 -18.33
CA HIS A 22 -9.52 -5.86 -17.79
C HIS A 22 -9.18 -5.66 -16.30
N PRO A 23 -9.35 -6.70 -15.44
CA PRO A 23 -9.04 -6.60 -14.01
C PRO A 23 -7.61 -6.17 -13.70
N LYS A 24 -6.65 -6.51 -14.57
CA LYS A 24 -5.25 -6.13 -14.42
C LYS A 24 -5.07 -4.61 -14.28
N LEU A 25 -5.85 -3.83 -15.01
CA LEU A 25 -5.82 -2.36 -14.95
C LEU A 25 -6.22 -1.82 -13.57
N LEU A 26 -7.01 -2.57 -12.81
CA LEU A 26 -7.42 -2.23 -11.44
C LEU A 26 -6.40 -2.73 -10.42
N LEU A 27 -5.77 -3.87 -10.69
CA LEU A 27 -4.72 -4.45 -9.83
C LEU A 27 -3.41 -3.65 -9.85
N GLU A 28 -3.25 -2.71 -10.77
CA GLU A 28 -2.09 -1.80 -10.83
C GLU A 28 -2.36 -0.47 -10.11
N LYS A 29 -3.56 -0.29 -9.54
CA LYS A 29 -3.99 0.99 -8.94
C LYS A 29 -3.70 1.07 -7.46
N THR A 30 -3.36 2.28 -7.04
CA THR A 30 -3.24 2.64 -5.63
C THR A 30 -4.61 2.69 -4.96
N GLN A 31 -4.63 2.65 -3.63
CA GLN A 31 -5.87 2.76 -2.86
C GLN A 31 -6.65 4.06 -3.15
N SER A 32 -5.95 5.17 -3.38
CA SER A 32 -6.58 6.45 -3.75
C SER A 32 -7.17 6.40 -5.16
N GLU A 33 -6.45 5.86 -6.14
CA GLU A 33 -7.01 5.73 -7.49
C GLU A 33 -8.24 4.82 -7.50
N LEU A 34 -8.25 3.74 -6.70
CA LEU A 34 -9.43 2.89 -6.55
C LEU A 34 -10.62 3.62 -5.92
N ASP A 35 -10.37 4.56 -5.00
CA ASP A 35 -11.40 5.46 -4.47
C ASP A 35 -11.98 6.33 -5.58
N ASP A 36 -11.13 6.96 -6.37
CA ASP A 36 -11.56 7.87 -7.44
C ASP A 36 -12.30 7.13 -8.54
N ILE A 37 -11.81 5.94 -8.93
CA ILE A 37 -12.49 5.07 -9.90
C ILE A 37 -13.87 4.70 -9.40
N GLY A 38 -13.99 4.18 -8.18
CA GLY A 38 -15.28 3.75 -7.65
C GLY A 38 -16.28 4.90 -7.52
N LYS A 39 -15.84 6.08 -7.08
CA LYS A 39 -16.68 7.30 -7.06
C LYS A 39 -17.10 7.72 -8.47
N SER A 40 -16.20 7.70 -9.45
CA SER A 40 -16.48 8.11 -10.84
C SER A 40 -17.53 7.22 -11.52
N VAL A 41 -17.59 5.93 -11.15
CA VAL A 41 -18.59 4.99 -11.68
C VAL A 41 -19.84 4.91 -10.81
N GLY A 42 -19.98 5.79 -9.82
CA GLY A 42 -21.18 5.93 -8.99
C GLY A 42 -21.30 4.90 -7.86
N MET A 43 -20.20 4.30 -7.40
CA MET A 43 -20.25 3.39 -6.26
C MET A 43 -20.59 4.14 -4.97
N ARG A 44 -21.64 3.69 -4.29
CA ARG A 44 -21.91 4.06 -2.90
C ARG A 44 -20.85 3.47 -1.98
N LEU A 45 -20.70 4.05 -0.79
CA LEU A 45 -19.66 3.68 0.19
C LEU A 45 -19.55 2.16 0.42
N GLU A 46 -20.67 1.46 0.60
CA GLU A 46 -20.66 0.01 0.82
C GLU A 46 -20.00 -0.77 -0.34
N TYR A 47 -20.37 -0.45 -1.58
CA TYR A 47 -19.80 -1.09 -2.76
C TYR A 47 -18.35 -0.68 -3.00
N LEU A 48 -18.02 0.59 -2.71
CA LEU A 48 -16.65 1.09 -2.81
C LEU A 48 -15.73 0.36 -1.84
N CYS A 49 -16.16 0.16 -0.60
CA CYS A 49 -15.41 -0.61 0.40
C CYS A 49 -15.17 -2.05 -0.05
N LYS A 50 -16.21 -2.75 -0.54
CA LYS A 50 -16.09 -4.13 -1.06
C LYS A 50 -15.15 -4.19 -2.27
N PHE A 51 -15.33 -3.30 -3.23
CA PHE A 51 -14.50 -3.19 -4.42
C PHE A 51 -13.02 -3.04 -4.07
N LYS A 52 -12.68 -2.08 -3.20
CA LYS A 52 -11.31 -1.85 -2.75
C LYS A 52 -10.74 -3.04 -2.02
N ALA A 53 -11.48 -3.59 -1.06
CA ALA A 53 -11.02 -4.73 -0.28
C ALA A 53 -10.61 -5.91 -1.19
N VAL A 54 -11.45 -6.26 -2.17
CA VAL A 54 -11.15 -7.38 -3.08
C VAL A 54 -9.99 -7.07 -4.02
N VAL A 55 -9.85 -5.84 -4.52
CA VAL A 55 -8.70 -5.46 -5.35
C VAL A 55 -7.40 -5.54 -4.55
N LEU A 56 -7.37 -4.95 -3.34
CA LEU A 56 -6.21 -4.94 -2.46
C LEU A 56 -5.83 -6.37 -2.02
N GLU A 57 -6.81 -7.21 -1.68
CA GLU A 57 -6.57 -8.62 -1.33
C GLU A 57 -5.94 -9.39 -2.50
N ARG A 58 -6.42 -9.16 -3.73
CA ARG A 58 -5.82 -9.78 -4.92
C ARG A 58 -4.41 -9.26 -5.21
N GLN A 59 -4.15 -7.97 -5.00
CA GLN A 59 -2.81 -7.40 -5.12
C GLN A 59 -1.84 -8.07 -4.14
N GLN A 60 -2.22 -8.17 -2.86
CA GLN A 60 -1.43 -8.85 -1.83
C GLN A 60 -1.17 -10.32 -2.19
N LYS A 61 -2.19 -11.01 -2.72
CA LYS A 61 -2.07 -12.40 -3.17
C LYS A 61 -1.00 -12.55 -4.27
N ILE A 62 -1.07 -11.70 -5.30
CA ILE A 62 -0.11 -11.71 -6.42
C ILE A 62 1.30 -11.39 -5.91
N GLU A 63 1.42 -10.36 -5.07
CA GLU A 63 2.68 -9.93 -4.50
C GLU A 63 3.35 -11.03 -3.65
N PHE A 64 2.55 -11.77 -2.88
CA PHE A 64 3.00 -12.91 -2.09
C PHE A 64 3.42 -14.11 -2.95
N GLU A 65 2.65 -14.43 -3.99
CA GLU A 65 3.00 -15.48 -4.95
C GLU A 65 4.33 -15.18 -5.66
N GLN A 66 4.51 -13.95 -6.12
CA GLN A 66 5.75 -13.50 -6.75
C GLN A 66 6.93 -13.59 -5.78
N TRP A 67 6.75 -13.15 -4.53
CA TRP A 67 7.80 -13.29 -3.51
C TRP A 67 8.16 -14.77 -3.28
N CYS A 68 7.18 -15.66 -3.19
CA CYS A 68 7.43 -17.10 -3.08
C CYS A 68 8.22 -17.62 -4.29
N GLN A 69 7.85 -17.22 -5.51
CA GLN A 69 8.53 -17.63 -6.74
C GLN A 69 9.99 -17.16 -6.76
N ASN A 70 10.24 -15.89 -6.47
CA ASN A 70 11.58 -15.29 -6.48
C ASN A 70 12.54 -15.95 -5.48
N ASN A 71 12.01 -16.52 -4.40
CA ASN A 71 12.79 -17.23 -3.38
C ASN A 71 12.79 -18.76 -3.55
N GLY A 72 12.26 -19.30 -4.66
CA GLY A 72 12.26 -20.75 -4.93
C GLY A 72 11.16 -21.54 -4.19
N PHE A 73 10.20 -20.86 -3.57
CA PHE A 73 9.05 -21.45 -2.86
C PHE A 73 7.74 -21.36 -3.63
N GLY A 74 7.77 -20.99 -4.92
CA GLY A 74 6.57 -20.74 -5.73
C GLY A 74 5.54 -21.88 -5.70
N LYS A 75 5.99 -23.14 -5.65
CA LYS A 75 5.11 -24.33 -5.57
C LYS A 75 4.34 -24.46 -4.25
N PHE A 76 4.78 -23.76 -3.19
CA PHE A 76 4.16 -23.80 -1.87
C PHE A 76 3.23 -22.62 -1.60
N SER A 77 3.19 -21.60 -2.47
CA SER A 77 2.42 -20.35 -2.26
C SER A 77 0.94 -20.61 -1.94
N GLN A 78 0.26 -21.46 -2.71
CA GLN A 78 -1.14 -21.80 -2.47
C GLN A 78 -1.34 -22.56 -1.15
N MET A 79 -0.40 -23.43 -0.77
CA MET A 79 -0.49 -24.18 0.48
C MET A 79 -0.27 -23.27 1.69
N LEU A 80 0.67 -22.32 1.60
CA LEU A 80 0.90 -21.29 2.61
C LEU A 80 -0.38 -20.45 2.83
N MET A 81 -1.04 -20.02 1.76
CA MET A 81 -2.32 -19.31 1.84
C MET A 81 -3.44 -20.16 2.44
N LYS A 82 -3.52 -21.44 2.08
CA LYS A 82 -4.49 -22.37 2.66
C LYS A 82 -4.31 -22.53 4.18
N HIS A 83 -3.08 -22.37 4.67
CA HIS A 83 -2.76 -22.36 6.10
C HIS A 83 -2.81 -20.98 6.74
N GLY A 84 -3.43 -20.01 6.07
CA GLY A 84 -3.76 -18.71 6.65
C GLY A 84 -2.70 -17.64 6.47
N ILE A 85 -1.66 -17.87 5.66
CA ILE A 85 -0.68 -16.83 5.31
C ILE A 85 -1.13 -16.08 4.06
N LYS A 86 -1.71 -14.90 4.26
CA LYS A 86 -2.27 -14.08 3.18
C LYS A 86 -1.30 -13.04 2.63
N SER A 87 -0.23 -12.72 3.38
CA SER A 87 0.75 -11.72 2.97
C SER A 87 2.16 -12.03 3.47
N LYS A 88 3.15 -11.32 2.92
CA LYS A 88 4.54 -11.41 3.37
C LYS A 88 4.69 -10.90 4.81
N HIS A 89 3.94 -9.87 5.19
CA HIS A 89 3.97 -9.28 6.53
C HIS A 89 3.50 -10.25 7.62
N GLU A 90 2.55 -11.12 7.30
CA GLU A 90 2.11 -12.17 8.22
C GLU A 90 3.22 -13.18 8.51
N LEU A 91 4.12 -13.47 7.55
CA LEU A 91 5.29 -14.33 7.80
C LEU A 91 6.28 -13.67 8.76
N VAL A 92 6.54 -12.38 8.59
CA VAL A 92 7.49 -11.63 9.45
C VAL A 92 7.01 -11.57 10.90
N SER A 93 5.70 -11.67 11.11
CA SER A 93 5.07 -11.65 12.44
C SER A 93 5.09 -13.03 13.13
N LYS A 94 5.57 -14.09 12.46
CA LYS A 94 5.66 -15.44 13.02
C LYS A 94 6.96 -15.64 13.79
N SER A 95 6.87 -16.37 14.90
CA SER A 95 8.05 -16.93 15.57
C SER A 95 8.68 -18.05 14.76
N ASP A 96 9.95 -18.37 15.03
CA ASP A 96 10.65 -19.49 14.37
C ASP A 96 9.90 -20.82 14.53
N SER A 97 9.32 -21.06 15.71
CA SER A 97 8.54 -22.27 15.97
C SER A 97 7.27 -22.35 15.11
N GLU A 98 6.58 -21.22 14.89
CA GLU A 98 5.42 -21.16 14.01
C GLU A 98 5.80 -21.34 12.54
N LEU A 99 6.96 -20.80 12.12
CA LEU A 99 7.49 -21.01 10.77
C LEU A 99 7.88 -22.47 10.53
N ASP A 100 8.45 -23.15 11.52
CA ASP A 100 8.77 -24.57 11.44
C ASP A 100 7.50 -25.44 11.36
N GLU A 101 6.47 -25.13 12.15
CA GLU A 101 5.16 -25.81 12.06
C GLU A 101 4.48 -25.53 10.71
N LEU A 102 4.58 -24.30 10.19
CA LEU A 102 4.06 -23.96 8.87
C LEU A 102 4.78 -24.74 7.77
N CYS A 103 6.10 -24.89 7.86
CA CYS A 103 6.88 -25.70 6.92
C CYS A 103 6.43 -27.16 6.93
N LYS A 104 6.19 -27.74 8.12
CA LYS A 104 5.67 -29.10 8.26
C LYS A 104 4.28 -29.24 7.62
N LYS A 105 3.36 -28.32 7.93
CA LYS A 105 1.99 -28.30 7.35
C LYS A 105 2.01 -28.17 5.83
N CYS A 106 2.93 -27.38 5.30
CA CYS A 106 3.10 -27.19 3.86
C CYS A 106 3.97 -28.26 3.18
N LEU A 107 4.43 -29.27 3.92
CA LEU A 107 5.31 -30.35 3.44
C LEU A 107 6.60 -29.82 2.80
N ILE A 108 7.13 -28.72 3.32
CA ILE A 108 8.40 -28.13 2.90
C ILE A 108 9.52 -28.98 3.49
N ARG A 109 10.34 -29.61 2.64
CA ARG A 109 11.47 -30.44 3.07
C ARG A 109 12.46 -29.61 3.89
N LEU A 110 13.16 -30.25 4.83
CA LEU A 110 14.08 -29.60 5.79
C LEU A 110 15.07 -28.61 5.13
N GLY A 111 15.68 -28.98 4.00
CA GLY A 111 16.58 -28.10 3.26
C GLY A 111 15.91 -26.82 2.75
N PHE A 112 14.68 -26.93 2.24
CA PHE A 112 13.88 -25.77 1.82
C PHE A 112 13.34 -24.98 3.02
N ALA A 113 13.05 -25.63 4.15
CA ALA A 113 12.57 -24.95 5.36
C ALA A 113 13.63 -24.00 5.94
N ARG A 114 14.92 -24.38 5.87
CA ARG A 114 16.02 -23.47 6.24
C ARG A 114 16.05 -22.24 5.34
N SER A 115 16.05 -22.43 4.01
CA SER A 115 16.03 -21.32 3.06
C SER A 115 14.78 -20.44 3.21
N PHE A 116 13.63 -21.05 3.52
CA PHE A 116 12.39 -20.32 3.74
C PHE A 116 12.50 -19.38 4.94
N ARG A 117 13.02 -19.87 6.06
CA ARG A 117 13.27 -19.03 7.25
C ARG A 117 14.27 -17.91 6.95
N THR A 118 15.35 -18.21 6.23
CA THR A 118 16.32 -17.19 5.82
C THR A 118 15.64 -16.10 4.97
N ALA A 119 14.80 -16.46 4.00
CA ALA A 119 14.08 -15.49 3.18
C ALA A 119 13.09 -14.64 4.00
N VAL A 120 12.44 -15.21 5.01
CA VAL A 120 11.57 -14.46 5.94
C VAL A 120 12.39 -13.51 6.81
N GLN A 121 13.57 -13.91 7.24
CA GLN A 121 14.49 -13.05 8.01
C GLN A 121 14.99 -11.87 7.16
N GLU A 122 15.42 -12.10 5.92
CA GLU A 122 15.80 -11.02 5.00
C GLU A 122 14.65 -10.05 4.72
N LEU A 123 13.41 -10.55 4.68
CA LEU A 123 12.21 -9.72 4.53
C LEU A 123 12.01 -8.82 5.76
N LYS A 124 12.28 -9.33 6.97
CA LYS A 124 12.21 -8.56 8.22
C LYS A 124 13.24 -7.43 8.23
N GLU A 125 14.49 -7.73 7.88
CA GLU A 125 15.58 -6.74 7.83
C GLU A 125 15.26 -5.61 6.84
N LYS A 126 14.81 -5.93 5.63
CA LYS A 126 14.38 -4.93 4.63
C LYS A 126 13.20 -4.07 5.08
N SER A 127 12.36 -4.57 5.99
CA SER A 127 11.24 -3.80 6.54
C SER A 127 11.67 -2.84 7.64
N GLU A 128 12.74 -3.17 8.37
CA GLU A 128 13.33 -2.33 9.42
C GLU A 128 14.20 -1.22 8.80
N ASP A 129 14.96 -1.52 7.75
CA ASP A 129 15.78 -0.53 7.02
C ASP A 129 14.93 0.57 6.35
N ASN A 130 13.78 0.20 5.78
CA ASN A 130 12.84 1.16 5.20
C ASN A 130 12.18 2.06 6.25
N LYS A 131 12.17 1.67 7.53
CA LYS A 131 11.64 2.50 8.62
C LYS A 131 12.60 3.64 8.97
N GLY A 132 13.91 3.39 8.92
CA GLY A 132 14.95 4.40 9.16
C GLY A 132 15.09 5.44 8.04
N GLN A 133 14.67 5.13 6.81
CA GLN A 133 14.61 6.12 5.72
C GLN A 133 13.33 6.97 5.75
N LYS A 134 12.20 6.44 6.23
CA LYS A 134 10.94 7.17 6.29
C LYS A 134 10.90 8.24 7.41
N GLU A 135 11.69 8.07 8.47
CA GLU A 135 11.88 9.10 9.52
C GLU A 135 12.84 10.22 9.08
N LYS A 136 13.77 9.95 8.14
CA LYS A 136 14.68 10.98 7.59
C LYS A 136 14.07 11.86 6.52
N GLU A 137 12.97 11.45 5.88
CA GLU A 137 12.23 12.30 4.92
C GLU A 137 11.20 13.23 5.60
N SER A 138 10.96 13.08 6.91
CA SER A 138 10.08 13.98 7.68
C SER A 138 10.81 15.01 8.55
N GLU A 139 12.15 14.99 8.58
CA GLU A 139 13.00 16.00 9.25
C GLU A 139 13.85 16.77 8.23
N THR A 140 13.19 17.45 7.29
CA THR A 140 13.71 18.73 6.78
C THR A 140 12.63 19.77 7.01
N ASP A 141 12.49 20.11 8.29
CA ASP A 141 11.85 21.34 8.71
C ASP A 141 12.62 22.52 8.12
N VAL A 142 11.85 23.52 7.74
CA VAL A 142 12.20 24.65 6.92
C VAL A 142 13.01 25.63 7.76
N THR A 143 14.34 25.60 7.64
CA THR A 143 15.17 26.75 8.02
C THR A 143 15.15 27.76 6.87
N ILE A 144 14.11 28.60 6.83
CA ILE A 144 14.17 29.89 6.15
C ILE A 144 15.14 30.75 6.95
N GLU A 145 16.39 30.84 6.48
CA GLU A 145 17.32 31.90 6.88
C GLU A 145 16.85 33.21 6.24
N VAL A 146 16.09 34.00 7.00
CA VAL A 146 15.94 35.44 6.77
C VAL A 146 16.85 36.15 7.75
N GLU A 147 17.90 36.76 7.20
CA GLU A 147 18.48 38.06 7.58
C GLU A 147 19.84 38.15 6.86
N SER A 148 20.03 39.08 5.93
CA SER A 148 20.53 40.40 6.32
C SER A 148 20.22 41.45 5.25
N ILE A 149 19.38 42.41 5.62
CA ILE A 149 19.23 43.70 4.94
C ILE A 149 20.41 44.57 5.37
N SER A 150 21.16 45.09 4.40
CA SER A 150 21.94 46.33 4.58
C SER A 150 21.36 47.41 3.68
N THR A 151 20.53 48.26 4.31
CA THR A 151 20.44 49.72 4.17
C THR A 151 20.65 50.34 2.78
N ASN A 152 19.61 50.98 2.25
CA ASN A 152 19.54 52.45 2.20
C ASN A 152 18.18 52.95 1.66
N LYS A 153 17.53 53.76 2.51
CA LYS A 153 16.83 55.02 2.20
C LYS A 153 15.53 55.06 1.38
N ASP A 154 14.55 55.67 2.05
CA ASP A 154 13.53 56.63 1.57
C ASP A 154 12.11 56.10 1.28
N GLU A 155 11.15 56.79 1.95
CA GLU A 155 9.70 56.92 1.69
C GLU A 155 8.85 55.69 2.04
N GLU A 156 8.28 55.50 3.24
CA GLU A 156 7.35 56.33 4.03
C GLU A 156 6.20 56.91 3.21
N GLU A 157 5.19 56.10 2.90
CA GLU A 157 3.78 56.50 2.98
C GLU A 157 2.79 55.32 2.82
N GLU A 158 1.84 55.27 3.75
CA GLU A 158 0.42 54.94 3.52
C GLU A 158 -0.11 53.48 3.56
N LEU A 159 -1.26 53.36 4.22
CA LEU A 159 -2.16 52.20 4.35
C LEU A 159 -1.75 51.03 5.25
N GLN A 160 -1.78 51.25 6.57
CA GLN A 160 -2.64 50.46 7.48
C GLN A 160 -2.97 51.24 8.76
N ARG A 161 -4.10 51.96 8.80
CA ARG A 161 -4.80 52.25 10.06
C ARG A 161 -6.31 52.23 9.84
N GLU A 162 -6.97 51.47 10.71
CA GLU A 162 -8.38 51.60 11.15
C GLU A 162 -9.43 51.27 10.08
N LYS A 163 -10.16 50.15 10.11
CA LYS A 163 -10.88 49.51 11.23
C LYS A 163 -11.58 50.49 12.19
N LEU A 164 -12.26 51.49 11.62
CA LEU A 164 -13.46 52.13 12.15
C LEU A 164 -14.06 52.84 10.94
N GLU A 165 -15.06 52.28 10.25
CA GLU A 165 -16.42 52.82 10.31
C GLU A 165 -17.37 51.82 9.63
N LEU A 166 -18.04 51.00 10.43
CA LEU A 166 -19.30 50.36 10.07
C LEU A 166 -20.14 50.26 11.34
N LYS A 167 -20.47 51.43 11.90
CA LYS A 167 -21.72 51.81 12.60
C LYS A 167 -21.52 53.07 13.43
#